data_AF-A0A358V090-F1
#
_entry.id   AF-A0A358V090-F1
#
_cell.length_a   1.000
_cell.length_b   1.000
_cell.length_c   1.000
_cell.angle_alpha   90.00
_cell.angle_beta   90.00
_cell.angle_gamma   90.00
#
_symmetry.space_group_name_H-M   'P 1'
#
loop_
_entity.id
_entity.type
_entity.pdbx_description
1 polymer ?
#
loop_
_entity_poly.entity_id
_entity_poly.type
_entity_poly.pdbx_seq_one_letter_code
_entity_poly.pdbx_strand_id
1 'polypeptide(L)'
;MSKRALVEEYAKKHRYFTLEEVVRVSGISNQLVKNYLQELKQSGIIFSAGRGVYSSVAQVFRPVEKSRVVEIRQLLKKQYPDLDFLVWNTLCFQPYYHHQQTHNITFVEVEADAIRPVADRISLDYRFVMIEKASRVAPKDFDITRDPIVVSLLIKASPREGHVPTLEKMLVDLFVIKDKYATMPDGDYWELWRSIDGLFRVNISALIAYAKIRRYFRDMIPQLIDNIGLNNITFGAYIKYAGKVISEKDAYGKASS
;
A
#
# COMPACT_ATOMS: atom_id res chain seq x y z
N MET A 1 18.88 27.01 21.57
CA MET A 1 18.27 25.69 21.33
C MET A 1 19.38 24.72 20.92
N SER A 2 19.44 23.49 21.46
CA SER A 2 20.51 22.53 21.09
C SER A 2 20.31 21.99 19.66
N LYS A 3 21.39 21.52 19.01
CA LYS A 3 21.31 20.90 17.68
C LYS A 3 20.33 19.71 17.66
N ARG A 4 20.32 18.90 18.73
CA ARG A 4 19.36 17.80 18.89
C ARG A 4 17.92 18.30 19.01
N ALA A 5 17.69 19.36 19.79
CA ALA A 5 16.36 19.94 19.95
C ALA A 5 15.80 20.53 18.64
N LEU A 6 16.65 21.10 17.77
CA LEU A 6 16.25 21.54 16.43
C LEU A 6 15.77 20.37 15.56
N VAL A 7 16.48 19.24 15.58
CA VAL A 7 16.09 18.03 14.85
C VAL A 7 14.77 17.46 15.39
N GLU A 8 14.61 17.44 16.71
CA GLU A 8 13.39 16.96 17.35
C GLU A 8 12.18 17.85 17.04
N GLU A 9 12.34 19.18 17.09
CA GLU A 9 11.28 20.13 16.73
C GLU A 9 10.87 19.97 15.26
N TYR A 10 11.85 19.83 14.36
CA TYR A 10 11.58 19.56 12.95
C TYR A 10 10.78 18.27 12.78
N ALA A 11 11.21 17.18 13.43
CA ALA A 11 10.55 15.89 13.34
C ALA A 11 9.10 15.92 13.86
N LYS A 12 8.82 16.66 14.93
CA LYS A 12 7.45 16.80 15.47
C LYS A 12 6.54 17.61 14.56
N LYS A 13 7.08 18.57 13.80
CA LYS A 13 6.32 19.41 12.86
C LYS A 13 6.00 18.73 11.53
N HIS A 14 6.72 17.67 11.17
CA HIS A 14 6.58 17.02 9.86
C HIS A 14 6.11 15.58 10.02
N ARG A 15 4.98 15.26 9.38
CA ARG A 15 4.43 13.90 9.41
C ARG A 15 5.38 12.87 8.80
N TYR A 16 6.02 13.24 7.69
CA TYR A 16 7.07 12.46 7.04
C TYR A 16 8.23 13.35 6.69
N PHE A 17 9.44 12.80 6.80
CA PHE A 17 10.66 13.51 6.43
C PHE A 17 11.83 12.55 6.18
N THR A 18 12.89 13.04 5.52
CA THR A 18 14.14 12.31 5.30
C THR A 18 15.31 12.90 6.06
N LEU A 19 16.41 12.14 6.13
CA LEU A 19 17.68 12.63 6.68
C LEU A 19 18.17 13.87 5.93
N GLU A 20 18.09 13.84 4.60
CA GLU A 20 18.56 14.93 3.73
C GLU A 20 17.79 16.22 3.97
N GLU A 21 16.48 16.14 4.20
CA GLU A 21 15.64 17.30 4.51
C GLU A 21 16.04 17.96 5.83
N VAL A 22 16.23 17.15 6.87
CA VAL A 22 16.67 17.64 8.18
C VAL A 22 18.05 18.26 8.09
N VAL A 23 19.00 17.62 7.39
CA VAL A 23 20.35 18.16 7.16
C VAL A 23 20.28 19.52 6.46
N ARG A 24 19.50 19.63 5.38
CA ARG A 24 19.37 20.86 4.60
C ARG A 24 18.77 22.01 5.42
N VAL A 25 17.73 21.73 6.21
CA VAL A 25 17.02 22.77 6.98
C VAL A 25 17.81 23.17 8.24
N SER A 26 18.45 22.21 8.91
CA SER A 26 19.17 22.47 10.16
C SER A 26 20.62 22.96 9.97
N GLY A 27 21.23 22.72 8.81
CA GLY A 27 22.65 22.97 8.57
C GLY A 27 23.59 22.05 9.39
N ILE A 28 23.05 21.00 10.02
CA ILE A 28 23.81 20.06 10.84
C ILE A 28 24.45 19.00 9.93
N SER A 29 25.65 18.53 10.29
CA SER A 29 26.33 17.48 9.53
C SER A 29 25.50 16.20 9.46
N ASN A 30 25.57 15.51 8.31
CA ASN A 30 24.79 14.31 8.04
C ASN A 30 24.96 13.24 9.13
N GLN A 31 26.20 12.94 9.53
CA GLN A 31 26.49 11.95 10.57
C GLN A 31 25.84 12.31 11.91
N LEU A 32 25.83 13.59 12.28
CA LEU A 32 25.27 14.02 13.55
C LEU A 32 23.74 13.99 13.53
N VAL A 33 23.10 14.40 12.43
CA VAL A 33 21.64 14.24 12.25
C VAL A 33 21.27 12.76 12.29
N LYS A 34 22.03 11.89 11.61
CA LYS A 34 21.77 10.44 11.62
C LYS A 34 21.78 9.87 13.03
N ASN A 35 22.75 10.26 13.86
CA ASN A 35 22.82 9.85 15.27
C ASN A 35 21.59 10.35 16.06
N TYR A 36 21.23 11.63 15.91
CA TYR A 36 20.05 12.16 16.58
C TYR A 36 18.74 11.49 16.14
N LEU A 37 18.55 11.22 14.86
CA LEU A 37 17.38 10.48 14.38
C LEU A 37 17.34 9.04 14.94
N GLN A 38 18.50 8.40 15.10
CA GLN A 38 18.58 7.09 15.75
C GLN A 38 18.17 7.16 17.23
N GLU A 39 18.65 8.15 17.97
CA GLU A 39 18.23 8.39 19.36
C GLU A 39 16.72 8.66 19.47
N LEU A 40 16.18 9.54 18.62
CA LEU A 40 14.74 9.87 18.60
C LEU A 40 13.88 8.65 18.25
N LYS A 41 14.40 7.76 17.40
CA LYS A 41 13.74 6.49 17.07
C LYS A 41 13.75 5.53 18.26
N GLN A 42 14.87 5.43 18.97
CA GLN A 42 15.00 4.60 20.17
C GLN A 42 14.11 5.10 21.32
N SER A 43 13.92 6.41 21.43
CA SER A 43 13.03 7.03 22.40
C SER A 43 11.56 7.07 21.97
N GLY A 44 11.19 6.48 20.83
CA GLY A 44 9.80 6.43 20.35
C GLY A 44 9.20 7.79 19.94
N ILE A 45 10.03 8.81 19.67
CA ILE A 45 9.57 10.13 19.22
C ILE A 45 9.30 10.12 17.71
N ILE A 46 10.11 9.35 16.98
CA ILE A 46 9.96 9.15 15.55
C ILE A 46 9.98 7.67 15.20
N PHE A 47 9.49 7.36 14.01
CA PHE A 47 9.23 6.02 13.56
C PHE A 47 9.73 5.85 12.12
N SER A 48 10.16 4.64 11.74
CA SER A 48 10.58 4.38 10.36
C SER A 48 9.37 4.29 9.43
N ALA A 49 9.37 5.04 8.33
CA ALA A 49 8.34 5.03 7.30
C ALA A 49 8.90 4.53 5.95
N GLY A 50 9.90 3.66 6.01
CA GLY A 50 10.62 3.15 4.85
C GLY A 50 12.11 3.46 4.89
N ARG A 51 12.81 3.07 3.82
CA ARG A 51 14.26 3.27 3.67
C ARG A 51 14.56 4.77 3.55
N GLY A 52 15.26 5.30 4.55
CA GLY A 52 15.62 6.72 4.59
C GLY A 52 14.46 7.68 4.88
N VAL A 53 13.28 7.14 5.21
CA VAL A 53 12.09 7.94 5.52
C VAL A 53 11.68 7.70 6.96
N TYR A 54 11.38 8.78 7.66
CA TYR A 54 10.94 8.82 9.04
C TYR A 54 9.56 9.46 9.11
N SER A 55 8.87 9.20 10.21
CA SER A 55 7.57 9.78 10.50
C SER A 55 7.42 10.06 11.99
N SER A 56 6.68 11.12 12.33
CA SER A 56 6.25 11.38 13.71
C SER A 56 5.09 10.49 14.17
N VAL A 57 4.55 9.66 13.27
CA VAL A 57 3.33 8.90 13.51
C VAL A 57 3.67 7.50 13.97
N ALA A 58 3.28 7.18 15.20
CA ALA A 58 3.50 5.87 15.79
C ALA A 58 2.60 4.80 15.16
N GLN A 59 1.32 5.15 15.01
CA GLN A 59 0.23 4.24 14.77
C GLN A 59 0.40 3.50 13.44
N VAL A 60 0.35 2.17 13.50
CA VAL A 60 0.37 1.29 12.32
C VAL A 60 -1.05 0.81 12.06
N PHE A 61 -1.42 0.77 10.78
CA PHE A 61 -2.71 0.22 10.39
C PHE A 61 -2.75 -1.29 10.57
N ARG A 62 -3.82 -1.77 11.21
CA ARG A 62 -4.12 -3.18 11.38
C ARG A 62 -5.51 -3.44 10.78
N PRO A 63 -5.63 -4.25 9.71
CA PRO A 63 -6.94 -4.54 9.13
C PRO A 63 -7.82 -5.20 10.18
N VAL A 64 -9.03 -4.70 10.37
CA VAL A 64 -10.02 -5.37 11.22
C VAL A 64 -10.41 -6.68 10.54
N GLU A 65 -10.17 -7.80 11.21
CA GLU A 65 -10.49 -9.11 10.68
C GLU A 65 -12.00 -9.36 10.76
N LYS A 66 -12.67 -9.31 9.60
CA LYS A 66 -14.07 -9.73 9.48
C LYS A 66 -14.15 -11.26 9.50
N SER A 67 -15.24 -11.82 10.02
CA SER A 67 -15.43 -13.28 10.16
C SER A 67 -15.11 -14.05 8.87
N ARG A 68 -15.63 -13.60 7.72
CA ARG A 68 -15.37 -14.19 6.40
C ARG A 68 -13.87 -14.30 6.06
N VAL A 69 -13.08 -13.27 6.36
CA VAL A 69 -11.61 -13.28 6.09
C VAL A 69 -10.92 -14.32 6.96
N VAL A 70 -11.32 -14.42 8.23
CA VAL A 70 -10.79 -15.39 9.19
C VAL A 70 -11.15 -16.81 8.77
N GLU A 71 -12.41 -17.06 8.42
CA GLU A 71 -12.92 -18.35 7.96
C GLU A 71 -12.17 -18.85 6.73
N ILE A 72 -12.05 -18.02 5.68
CA ILE A 72 -11.33 -18.39 4.45
C ILE A 72 -9.86 -18.66 4.76
N ARG A 73 -9.21 -17.82 5.59
CA ARG A 73 -7.80 -18.02 5.96
C ARG A 73 -7.60 -19.34 6.72
N GLN A 74 -8.47 -19.67 7.66
CA GLN A 74 -8.42 -20.94 8.39
C GLN A 74 -8.67 -22.13 7.47
N LEU A 75 -9.63 -22.01 6.55
CA LEU A 75 -9.89 -23.01 5.52
C LEU A 75 -8.64 -23.29 4.69
N LEU A 76 -7.98 -22.25 4.17
CA LEU A 76 -6.80 -22.40 3.34
C LEU A 76 -5.61 -22.96 4.11
N LYS A 77 -5.36 -22.53 5.35
CA LYS A 77 -4.31 -23.13 6.20
C LYS A 77 -4.51 -24.62 6.44
N LYS A 78 -5.76 -25.05 6.60
CA LYS A 78 -6.09 -26.46 6.86
C LYS A 78 -5.98 -27.32 5.61
N GLN A 79 -6.46 -26.82 4.47
CA GLN A 79 -6.53 -27.59 3.21
C GLN A 79 -5.22 -27.53 2.42
N TYR A 80 -4.48 -26.43 2.53
CA TYR A 80 -3.26 -26.16 1.78
C TYR A 80 -2.18 -25.58 2.73
N PRO A 81 -1.60 -26.40 3.63
CA PRO A 81 -0.68 -25.91 4.67
C PRO A 81 0.56 -25.20 4.13
N ASP A 82 1.05 -25.63 2.96
CA ASP A 82 2.27 -25.11 2.33
C ASP A 82 2.00 -23.99 1.31
N LEU A 83 0.73 -23.65 1.06
CA LEU A 83 0.37 -22.63 0.07
C LEU A 83 0.72 -21.24 0.59
N ASP A 84 1.41 -20.45 -0.24
CA ASP A 84 1.54 -19.02 0.01
C ASP A 84 0.29 -18.27 -0.45
N PHE A 85 -0.29 -17.48 0.46
CA PHE A 85 -1.52 -16.77 0.18
C PHE A 85 -1.74 -15.52 1.03
N LEU A 86 -2.62 -14.63 0.55
CA LEU A 86 -3.17 -13.49 1.27
C LEU A 86 -4.69 -13.50 1.22
N VAL A 87 -5.33 -13.12 2.33
CA VAL A 87 -6.79 -12.90 2.36
C VAL A 87 -7.09 -11.56 3.04
N TRP A 88 -7.86 -10.73 2.34
CA TRP A 88 -8.34 -9.45 2.87
C TRP A 88 -9.68 -9.06 2.24
N ASN A 89 -10.33 -8.05 2.81
CA ASN A 89 -11.63 -7.57 2.35
C ASN A 89 -11.66 -6.05 2.40
N THR A 90 -12.25 -5.40 1.39
CA THR A 90 -12.31 -3.93 1.29
C THR A 90 -13.05 -3.25 2.46
N LEU A 91 -13.94 -3.97 3.17
CA LEU A 91 -14.57 -3.50 4.41
C LEU A 91 -13.59 -3.19 5.53
N CYS A 92 -12.33 -3.64 5.47
CA CYS A 92 -11.34 -3.23 6.46
C CYS A 92 -11.16 -1.69 6.47
N PHE A 93 -11.51 -1.03 5.37
CA PHE A 93 -11.48 0.42 5.24
C PHE A 93 -12.78 1.12 5.65
N GLN A 94 -13.87 0.38 5.90
CA GLN A 94 -15.20 0.92 6.20
C GLN A 94 -15.19 2.07 7.24
N PRO A 95 -14.42 1.99 8.36
CA PRO A 95 -14.40 3.07 9.36
C PRO A 95 -13.77 4.39 8.88
N TYR A 96 -13.10 4.39 7.73
CA TYR A 96 -12.30 5.51 7.23
C TYR A 96 -12.86 6.13 5.96
N TYR A 97 -14.01 5.66 5.46
CA TYR A 97 -14.74 6.35 4.41
C TYR A 97 -15.57 7.48 4.98
N HIS A 98 -15.68 8.58 4.24
CA HIS A 98 -16.65 9.64 4.54
C HIS A 98 -18.09 9.23 4.20
N HIS A 99 -18.27 8.40 3.18
CA HIS A 99 -19.56 7.81 2.80
C HIS A 99 -19.62 6.32 3.18
N GLN A 100 -20.79 5.83 3.60
CA GLN A 100 -20.94 4.43 4.01
C GLN A 100 -20.71 3.49 2.83
N GLN A 101 -19.72 2.61 2.96
CA GLN A 101 -19.58 1.47 2.05
C GLN A 101 -20.56 0.36 2.44
N THR A 102 -21.51 0.10 1.54
CA THR A 102 -22.50 -0.98 1.67
C THR A 102 -22.04 -2.28 1.02
N HIS A 103 -21.12 -2.21 0.05
CA HIS A 103 -20.67 -3.34 -0.75
C HIS A 103 -19.17 -3.52 -0.70
N ASN A 104 -18.71 -4.76 -0.81
CA ASN A 104 -17.30 -5.07 -0.63
C ASN A 104 -16.83 -6.25 -1.47
N ILE A 105 -15.52 -6.36 -1.58
CA ILE A 105 -14.88 -7.45 -2.28
C ILE A 105 -13.95 -8.14 -1.29
N THR A 106 -14.01 -9.46 -1.24
CA THR A 106 -13.00 -10.28 -0.56
C THR A 106 -11.98 -10.74 -1.59
N PHE A 107 -10.70 -10.45 -1.36
CA PHE A 107 -9.61 -10.93 -2.21
C PHE A 107 -8.92 -12.11 -1.54
N VAL A 108 -8.71 -13.16 -2.35
CA VAL A 108 -7.95 -14.36 -2.00
C VAL A 108 -6.84 -14.49 -3.03
N GLU A 109 -5.63 -14.11 -2.64
CA GLU A 109 -4.50 -14.07 -3.55
C GLU A 109 -3.60 -15.27 -3.28
N VAL A 110 -3.36 -16.08 -4.31
CA VAL A 110 -2.65 -17.37 -4.20
C VAL A 110 -1.66 -17.56 -5.35
N GLU A 111 -0.76 -18.53 -5.22
CA GLU A 111 0.15 -18.92 -6.29
C GLU A 111 -0.60 -19.36 -7.57
N ALA A 112 0.05 -19.20 -8.74
CA ALA A 112 -0.61 -19.29 -10.04
C ALA A 112 -1.28 -20.66 -10.29
N ASP A 113 -0.64 -21.74 -9.86
CA ASP A 113 -1.12 -23.12 -9.94
C ASP A 113 -2.24 -23.43 -8.94
N ALA A 114 -2.34 -22.65 -7.85
CA ALA A 114 -3.38 -22.79 -6.83
C ALA A 114 -4.66 -22.00 -7.11
N ILE A 115 -4.66 -21.05 -8.06
CA ILE A 115 -5.82 -20.18 -8.34
C ILE A 115 -7.11 -20.98 -8.57
N ARG A 116 -7.08 -21.95 -9.48
CA ARG A 116 -8.27 -22.73 -9.83
C ARG A 116 -8.69 -23.69 -8.70
N PRO A 117 -7.79 -24.51 -8.13
CA PRO A 117 -8.12 -25.35 -6.98
C PRO A 117 -8.72 -24.58 -5.80
N VAL A 118 -8.17 -23.41 -5.47
CA VAL A 118 -8.64 -22.57 -4.37
C VAL A 118 -10.02 -21.97 -4.68
N ALA A 119 -10.24 -21.47 -5.90
CA ALA A 119 -11.54 -20.97 -6.31
C ALA A 119 -12.61 -22.07 -6.24
N ASP A 120 -12.33 -23.26 -6.78
CA ASP A 120 -13.24 -24.39 -6.76
C ASP A 120 -13.55 -24.81 -5.31
N ARG A 121 -12.55 -24.83 -4.42
CA ARG A 121 -12.77 -25.15 -3.00
C ARG A 121 -13.64 -24.10 -2.31
N ILE A 122 -13.34 -22.81 -2.45
CA ILE A 122 -14.12 -21.73 -1.80
C ILE A 122 -15.56 -21.73 -2.32
N SER A 123 -15.78 -22.07 -3.59
CA SER A 123 -17.10 -22.13 -4.22
C SER A 123 -18.05 -23.17 -3.59
N LEU A 124 -17.53 -24.13 -2.82
CA LEU A 124 -18.36 -25.08 -2.07
C LEU A 124 -19.09 -24.40 -0.90
N ASP A 125 -18.47 -23.39 -0.29
CA ASP A 125 -18.99 -22.70 0.91
C ASP A 125 -19.57 -21.31 0.58
N TYR A 126 -19.20 -20.72 -0.55
CA TYR A 126 -19.59 -19.36 -0.95
C TYR A 126 -20.09 -19.29 -2.40
N ARG A 127 -21.15 -18.50 -2.66
CA ARG A 127 -21.84 -18.47 -3.96
C ARG A 127 -21.19 -17.58 -5.04
N PHE A 128 -20.61 -16.44 -4.66
CA PHE A 128 -20.13 -15.42 -5.60
C PHE A 128 -18.61 -15.42 -5.68
N VAL A 129 -18.05 -16.58 -6.02
CA VAL A 129 -16.61 -16.79 -6.17
C VAL A 129 -16.23 -16.67 -7.64
N MET A 130 -15.17 -15.93 -7.93
CA MET A 130 -14.68 -15.75 -9.29
C MET A 130 -13.17 -15.67 -9.34
N ILE A 131 -12.61 -16.08 -10.47
CA ILE A 131 -11.19 -15.94 -10.75
C ILE A 131 -10.95 -14.59 -11.43
N GLU A 132 -9.98 -13.84 -10.92
CA GLU A 132 -9.59 -12.57 -11.51
C GLU A 132 -9.07 -12.76 -12.94
N LYS A 133 -9.70 -12.08 -13.89
CA LYS A 133 -9.24 -12.04 -15.28
C LYS A 133 -8.15 -10.97 -15.43
N ALA A 134 -7.18 -11.25 -16.31
CA ALA A 134 -6.14 -10.31 -16.75
C ALA A 134 -6.73 -9.21 -17.66
N SER A 135 -7.66 -8.43 -17.11
CA SER A 135 -8.37 -7.33 -17.74
C SER A 135 -8.39 -6.13 -16.80
N ARG A 136 -8.38 -4.92 -17.38
CA ARG A 136 -8.58 -3.67 -16.66
C ARG A 136 -10.04 -3.38 -16.32
N VAL A 137 -10.97 -4.13 -16.91
CA VAL A 137 -12.40 -4.01 -16.68
C VAL A 137 -12.91 -5.30 -16.03
N ALA A 138 -13.84 -5.16 -15.09
CA ALA A 138 -14.53 -6.28 -14.49
C ALA A 138 -15.21 -7.18 -15.55
N PRO A 139 -15.39 -8.48 -15.25
CA PRO A 139 -16.27 -9.35 -16.02
C PRO A 139 -17.69 -8.76 -16.14
N LYS A 140 -18.40 -9.02 -17.25
CA LYS A 140 -19.77 -8.50 -17.48
C LYS A 140 -20.78 -8.95 -16.42
N ASP A 141 -20.53 -10.10 -15.82
CA ASP A 141 -21.30 -10.74 -14.76
C ASP A 141 -20.84 -10.35 -13.34
N PHE A 142 -19.90 -9.41 -13.23
CA PHE A 142 -19.46 -8.89 -11.94
C PHE A 142 -20.55 -8.03 -11.30
N ASP A 143 -20.94 -8.38 -10.08
CA ASP A 143 -21.88 -7.61 -9.27
C ASP A 143 -21.32 -7.43 -7.85
N ILE A 144 -20.90 -6.20 -7.54
CA ILE A 144 -20.35 -5.86 -6.23
C ILE A 144 -21.40 -6.00 -5.10
N THR A 145 -22.69 -5.89 -5.42
CA THR A 145 -23.79 -5.97 -4.44
C THR A 145 -23.97 -7.38 -3.85
N ARG A 146 -23.29 -8.36 -4.44
CA ARG A 146 -23.29 -9.76 -4.03
C ARG A 146 -22.11 -10.11 -3.12
N ASP A 147 -21.34 -9.11 -2.72
CA ASP A 147 -20.12 -9.23 -1.90
C ASP A 147 -19.16 -10.30 -2.42
N PRO A 148 -18.66 -10.17 -3.66
CA PRO A 148 -17.94 -11.25 -4.34
C PRO A 148 -16.61 -11.60 -3.66
N ILE A 149 -16.20 -12.85 -3.85
CA ILE A 149 -14.86 -13.34 -3.53
C ILE A 149 -14.09 -13.46 -4.83
N VAL A 150 -13.02 -12.67 -4.95
CA VAL A 150 -12.13 -12.67 -6.11
C VAL A 150 -10.87 -13.45 -5.75
N VAL A 151 -10.67 -14.60 -6.39
CA VAL A 151 -9.44 -15.38 -6.30
C VAL A 151 -8.48 -14.92 -7.39
N SER A 152 -7.28 -14.50 -7.01
CA SER A 152 -6.32 -13.90 -7.94
C SER A 152 -4.89 -14.33 -7.69
N LEU A 153 -4.00 -13.92 -8.60
CA LEU A 153 -2.58 -14.18 -8.48
C LEU A 153 -1.99 -13.36 -7.31
N LEU A 154 -1.34 -14.07 -6.39
CA LEU A 154 -0.45 -13.48 -5.41
C LEU A 154 0.78 -12.91 -6.11
N ILE A 155 0.91 -11.59 -6.04
CA ILE A 155 2.02 -10.90 -6.67
C ILE A 155 3.29 -11.10 -5.85
N LYS A 156 4.38 -11.47 -6.54
CA LYS A 156 5.67 -11.67 -5.90
C LYS A 156 6.10 -10.40 -5.15
N ALA A 157 6.62 -10.59 -3.93
CA ALA A 157 7.06 -9.51 -3.04
C ALA A 157 5.95 -8.54 -2.61
N SER A 158 4.67 -8.98 -2.63
CA SER A 158 3.56 -8.27 -1.99
C SER A 158 3.88 -7.94 -0.53
N PRO A 159 3.82 -6.65 -0.12
CA PRO A 159 3.97 -6.24 1.28
C PRO A 159 2.92 -6.89 2.18
N ARG A 160 3.36 -7.59 3.22
CA ARG A 160 2.48 -8.35 4.13
C ARG A 160 3.10 -8.68 5.47
N GLU A 161 2.25 -9.06 6.41
CA GLU A 161 2.60 -9.72 7.67
C GLU A 161 1.87 -11.07 7.73
N GLY A 162 2.61 -12.17 7.50
CA GLY A 162 2.01 -13.49 7.30
C GLY A 162 1.01 -13.48 6.13
N HIS A 163 -0.22 -13.95 6.37
CA HIS A 163 -1.30 -14.00 5.37
C HIS A 163 -2.16 -12.73 5.32
N VAL A 164 -1.68 -11.62 5.90
CA VAL A 164 -2.37 -10.33 5.96
C VAL A 164 -1.60 -9.29 5.15
N PRO A 165 -2.20 -8.61 4.15
CA PRO A 165 -1.51 -7.54 3.43
C PRO A 165 -1.24 -6.32 4.32
N THR A 166 -0.14 -5.60 4.08
CA THR A 166 0.06 -4.30 4.73
C THR A 166 -0.83 -3.23 4.11
N LEU A 167 -0.96 -2.11 4.80
CA LEU A 167 -1.70 -0.95 4.33
C LEU A 167 -1.26 -0.51 2.92
N GLU A 168 0.05 -0.41 2.70
CA GLU A 168 0.64 0.04 1.43
C GLU A 168 0.18 -0.83 0.25
N LYS A 169 0.12 -2.15 0.46
CA LYS A 169 -0.39 -3.07 -0.55
C LYS A 169 -1.86 -2.79 -0.84
N MET A 170 -2.68 -2.77 0.20
CA MET A 170 -4.12 -2.61 0.07
C MET A 170 -4.49 -1.29 -0.62
N LEU A 171 -3.77 -0.20 -0.40
CA LEU A 171 -4.05 1.08 -1.04
C LEU A 171 -3.71 1.11 -2.52
N VAL A 172 -2.57 0.54 -2.90
CA VAL A 172 -2.21 0.39 -4.31
C VAL A 172 -3.22 -0.53 -4.99
N ASP A 173 -3.62 -1.61 -4.33
CA ASP A 173 -4.64 -2.50 -4.89
C ASP A 173 -5.99 -1.81 -4.99
N LEU A 174 -6.41 -1.06 -3.97
CA LEU A 174 -7.60 -0.19 -3.99
C LEU A 174 -7.58 0.77 -5.18
N PHE A 175 -6.44 1.41 -5.43
CA PHE A 175 -6.27 2.30 -6.58
C PHE A 175 -6.52 1.58 -7.92
N VAL A 176 -6.17 0.30 -8.02
CA VAL A 176 -6.44 -0.52 -9.22
C VAL A 176 -7.89 -0.98 -9.28
N ILE A 177 -8.43 -1.47 -8.16
CA ILE A 177 -9.76 -2.10 -8.14
C ILE A 177 -10.88 -1.07 -8.19
N LYS A 178 -10.66 0.17 -7.73
CA LYS A 178 -11.65 1.25 -7.83
C LYS A 178 -12.09 1.45 -9.28
N ASP A 179 -11.14 1.42 -10.21
CA ASP A 179 -11.39 1.61 -11.64
C ASP A 179 -11.89 0.31 -12.26
N LYS A 180 -11.25 -0.82 -11.93
CA LYS A 180 -11.58 -2.12 -12.53
C LYS A 180 -12.99 -2.58 -12.21
N TYR A 181 -13.41 -2.44 -10.96
CA TYR A 181 -14.68 -2.94 -10.44
C TYR A 181 -15.67 -1.83 -10.10
N ALA A 182 -15.37 -0.58 -10.48
CA ALA A 182 -16.18 0.59 -10.17
C ALA A 182 -16.56 0.69 -8.68
N THR A 183 -15.63 0.35 -7.78
CA THR A 183 -15.96 0.24 -6.35
C THR A 183 -16.17 1.60 -5.69
N MET A 184 -15.53 2.65 -6.21
CA MET A 184 -15.67 4.02 -5.74
C MET A 184 -15.18 5.02 -6.79
N PRO A 185 -15.68 6.27 -6.79
CA PRO A 185 -15.10 7.38 -7.54
C PRO A 185 -13.67 7.73 -7.08
N ASP A 186 -12.94 8.45 -7.92
CA ASP A 186 -11.56 8.88 -7.59
C ASP A 186 -11.51 9.83 -6.37
N GLY A 187 -12.49 10.73 -6.23
CA GLY A 187 -12.62 11.62 -5.07
C GLY A 187 -12.71 10.86 -3.74
N ASP A 188 -13.60 9.86 -3.66
CA ASP A 188 -13.79 9.01 -2.48
C ASP A 188 -12.51 8.24 -2.11
N TYR A 189 -11.75 7.79 -3.12
CA TYR A 189 -10.47 7.12 -2.88
C TYR A 189 -9.45 8.07 -2.22
N TRP A 190 -9.32 9.30 -2.71
CA TRP A 190 -8.40 10.28 -2.12
C TRP A 190 -8.86 10.77 -0.75
N GLU A 191 -10.16 10.81 -0.51
CA GLU A 191 -10.76 11.10 0.79
C GLU A 191 -10.50 10.01 1.84
N LEU A 192 -10.73 8.74 1.48
CA LEU A 192 -10.29 7.59 2.27
C LEU A 192 -8.81 7.72 2.59
N TRP A 193 -8.02 8.09 1.58
CA TRP A 193 -6.59 8.15 1.73
C TRP A 193 -6.13 9.27 2.67
N ARG A 194 -6.77 10.45 2.63
CA ARG A 194 -6.56 11.52 3.63
C ARG A 194 -6.94 11.07 5.04
N SER A 195 -8.03 10.31 5.20
CA SER A 195 -8.43 9.78 6.51
C SER A 195 -7.40 8.80 7.06
N ILE A 196 -6.91 7.88 6.22
CA ILE A 196 -5.87 6.93 6.60
C ILE A 196 -4.56 7.66 6.90
N ASP A 197 -4.11 8.57 6.05
CA ASP A 197 -2.92 9.38 6.32
C ASP A 197 -3.14 10.41 7.42
N GLY A 198 -4.34 10.64 7.94
CA GLY A 198 -4.52 11.36 9.20
C GLY A 198 -4.06 10.50 10.39
N LEU A 199 -4.41 9.22 10.35
CA LEU A 199 -4.42 8.33 11.51
C LEU A 199 -3.25 7.36 11.57
N PHE A 200 -2.76 6.90 10.42
CA PHE A 200 -1.81 5.79 10.33
C PHE A 200 -0.56 6.18 9.56
N ARG A 201 0.58 5.67 10.02
CA ARG A 201 1.84 5.78 9.31
C ARG A 201 1.85 4.84 8.12
N VAL A 202 2.33 5.36 6.99
CA VAL A 202 2.50 4.64 5.74
C VAL A 202 3.99 4.42 5.49
N ASN A 203 4.36 3.19 5.13
CA ASN A 203 5.69 2.88 4.64
C ASN A 203 5.85 3.31 3.17
N ILE A 204 6.35 4.52 2.96
CA ILE A 204 6.48 5.15 1.65
C ILE A 204 7.33 4.30 0.69
N SER A 205 8.40 3.67 1.17
CA SER A 205 9.25 2.81 0.34
C SER A 205 8.49 1.57 -0.15
N ALA A 206 7.71 0.93 0.73
CA ALA A 206 6.92 -0.25 0.36
C ALA A 206 5.78 0.12 -0.59
N LEU A 207 5.10 1.25 -0.36
CA LEU A 207 4.07 1.80 -1.26
C LEU A 207 4.61 2.01 -2.67
N ILE A 208 5.74 2.72 -2.79
CA ILE A 208 6.38 2.99 -4.09
C ILE A 208 6.83 1.69 -4.76
N ALA A 209 7.49 0.79 -4.02
CA ALA A 209 7.99 -0.47 -4.57
C ALA A 209 6.83 -1.32 -5.12
N TYR A 210 5.75 -1.43 -4.36
CA TYR A 210 4.60 -2.22 -4.76
C TYR A 210 3.81 -1.57 -5.91
N ALA A 211 3.64 -0.24 -5.91
CA ALA A 211 3.06 0.48 -7.05
C ALA A 211 3.84 0.26 -8.36
N LYS A 212 5.18 0.15 -8.29
CA LYS A 212 6.02 -0.19 -9.45
C LYS A 212 5.77 -1.63 -9.92
N ILE A 213 5.71 -2.59 -9.00
CA ILE A 213 5.42 -3.99 -9.32
C ILE A 213 4.04 -4.11 -9.98
N ARG A 214 3.04 -3.40 -9.47
CA ARG A 214 1.68 -3.31 -10.04
C ARG A 214 1.61 -2.53 -11.34
N ARG A 215 2.68 -1.81 -11.73
CA ARG A 215 2.77 -0.92 -12.91
C ARG A 215 1.88 0.33 -12.85
N TYR A 216 1.46 0.73 -11.65
CA TYR A 216 0.65 1.95 -11.42
C TYR A 216 1.44 3.09 -10.78
N PHE A 217 2.76 2.96 -10.65
CA PHE A 217 3.63 4.03 -10.12
C PHE A 217 3.43 5.37 -10.87
N ARG A 218 3.36 5.34 -12.21
CA ARG A 218 3.24 6.58 -13.00
C ARG A 218 1.86 7.21 -12.91
N ASP A 219 0.84 6.42 -12.57
CA ASP A 219 -0.55 6.88 -12.51
C ASP A 219 -0.87 7.37 -11.09
N MET A 220 -0.51 6.58 -10.08
CA MET A 220 -0.88 6.81 -8.68
C MET A 220 0.00 7.85 -7.98
N ILE A 221 1.31 7.86 -8.21
CA ILE A 221 2.24 8.69 -7.42
C ILE A 221 2.09 10.20 -7.68
N PRO A 222 1.89 10.69 -8.92
CA PRO A 222 1.61 12.11 -9.13
C PRO A 222 0.35 12.55 -8.38
N GLN A 223 -0.73 11.78 -8.50
CA GLN A 223 -1.98 12.09 -7.80
C GLN A 223 -1.86 12.01 -6.29
N LEU A 224 -1.04 11.09 -5.77
CA LEU A 224 -0.71 10.98 -4.35
C LEU A 224 -0.06 12.26 -3.82
N ILE A 225 0.88 12.82 -4.57
CA ILE A 225 1.56 14.07 -4.23
C ILE A 225 0.55 15.22 -4.22
N ASP A 226 -0.26 15.31 -5.28
CA ASP A 226 -1.23 16.41 -5.46
C ASP A 226 -2.34 16.40 -4.41
N ASN A 227 -2.86 15.21 -4.06
CA ASN A 227 -4.03 15.07 -3.17
C ASN A 227 -3.69 15.03 -1.68
N ILE A 228 -2.49 14.56 -1.31
CA ILE A 228 -2.12 14.33 0.11
C ILE A 228 -1.01 15.26 0.58
N GLY A 229 -0.27 15.90 -0.34
CA GLY A 229 0.80 16.82 0.04
C GLY A 229 1.96 16.12 0.76
N LEU A 230 2.13 14.81 0.57
CA LEU A 230 3.36 14.12 0.94
C LEU A 230 4.50 14.75 0.11
N ASN A 231 5.26 15.66 0.76
CA ASN A 231 6.17 16.62 0.13
C ASN A 231 6.90 16.14 -1.15
N ASN A 232 7.01 17.06 -2.12
CA ASN A 232 7.78 16.92 -3.36
C ASN A 232 9.27 16.55 -3.16
N ILE A 233 9.82 16.69 -1.96
CA ILE A 233 11.24 16.46 -1.67
C ILE A 233 11.48 15.01 -1.21
N THR A 234 10.59 14.45 -0.37
CA THR A 234 10.53 13.01 -0.05
C THR A 234 10.41 12.18 -1.32
N PHE A 235 9.54 12.59 -2.26
CA PHE A 235 9.43 11.91 -3.54
C PHE A 235 10.45 12.37 -4.56
N GLY A 236 10.99 13.58 -4.51
CA GLY A 236 11.96 14.08 -5.50
C GLY A 236 13.21 13.19 -5.60
N ALA A 237 13.71 12.69 -4.46
CA ALA A 237 14.80 11.72 -4.45
C ALA A 237 14.39 10.35 -5.04
N TYR A 238 13.18 9.88 -4.74
CA TYR A 238 12.63 8.62 -5.23
C TYR A 238 12.17 8.67 -6.71
N ILE A 239 11.67 9.81 -7.18
CA ILE A 239 11.28 10.12 -8.55
C ILE A 239 12.53 10.32 -9.41
N LYS A 240 13.59 10.97 -8.89
CA LYS A 240 14.89 11.03 -9.58
C LYS A 240 15.53 9.64 -9.73
N TYR A 241 15.37 8.78 -8.73
CA TYR A 241 15.79 7.37 -8.80
C TYR A 241 14.89 6.54 -9.75
N ALA A 242 13.58 6.80 -9.78
CA ALA A 242 12.66 6.17 -10.72
C ALA A 242 12.84 6.66 -12.16
N GLY A 243 13.19 7.93 -12.37
CA GLY A 243 13.45 8.55 -13.67
C GLY A 243 14.71 8.02 -14.36
N LYS A 244 15.73 7.60 -13.59
CA LYS A 244 16.89 6.88 -14.15
C LYS A 244 16.51 5.55 -14.81
N VAL A 245 15.50 4.84 -14.28
CA VAL A 245 14.99 3.58 -14.86
C VAL A 245 14.17 3.84 -16.13
N ILE A 246 13.71 5.08 -16.35
CA ILE A 246 12.99 5.48 -17.56
C ILE A 246 13.96 5.86 -18.67
N SER A 247 15.04 6.61 -18.36
CA SER A 247 16.04 6.98 -19.37
C SER A 247 16.82 5.79 -19.94
N GLU A 248 17.00 4.70 -19.18
CA GLU A 248 17.67 3.50 -19.69
C GLU A 248 16.79 2.70 -20.65
N LYS A 249 15.45 2.70 -20.50
CA LYS A 249 14.56 2.05 -21.48
C LYS A 249 14.35 2.87 -22.76
N ASP A 250 14.40 4.20 -22.67
CA ASP A 250 14.32 5.08 -23.84
C ASP A 250 15.65 5.11 -24.63
N ALA A 251 16.78 4.79 -23.98
CA ALA A 251 18.08 4.63 -24.64
C ALA A 251 18.21 3.29 -25.40
N TYR A 252 17.66 2.20 -24.89
CA TYR A 252 17.68 0.90 -25.58
C TYR A 252 16.55 0.72 -26.61
N GLY A 253 15.46 1.49 -26.53
CA GLY A 253 14.36 1.48 -27.50
C GLY A 253 14.58 2.32 -28.76
N LYS A 254 15.63 3.14 -28.82
CA LYS A 254 15.99 3.97 -29.99
C LYS A 254 17.20 3.47 -30.80
N ALA A 255 17.76 2.31 -30.44
CA ALA A 255 18.87 1.68 -31.16
C ALA A 255 18.42 0.56 -32.12
N SER A 256 17.12 0.33 -32.27
CA SER A 256 16.55 -0.61 -33.23
C SER A 256 15.35 0.01 -33.93
N SER A 257 15.63 0.93 -34.84
CA SER A 257 14.71 1.40 -35.89
C SER A 257 15.55 1.78 -37.09
#